data_AF-A0A841T304-F1
#
_entry.id   AF-A0A841T304-F1
#
_cell.length_a   1.000
_cell.length_b   1.000
_cell.length_c   1.000
_cell.angle_alpha   90.00
_cell.angle_beta   90.00
_cell.angle_gamma   90.00
#
_symmetry.space_group_name_H-M   'P 1'
#
loop_
_entity.id
_entity.type
_entity.pdbx_description
1 polymer ?
#
loop_
_entity_poly.entity_id
_entity_poly.type
_entity_poly.pdbx_seq_one_letter_code
_entity_poly.pdbx_strand_id
1 'polypeptide(L)' 'MSQAEFARRMDCTPQYVSGLISGNETMSLEFAINAAFILKCRVTDLYILIPSRSRKG' A
#
# COMPACT_ATOMS: atom_id res chain seq x y z
N MET A 1 -10.24 4.33 -11.37
CA MET A 1 -10.47 5.07 -10.10
C MET A 1 -9.45 6.20 -10.05
N SER A 2 -9.82 7.42 -9.64
CA SER A 2 -8.85 8.50 -9.47
C SER A 2 -8.08 8.35 -8.14
N GLN A 3 -6.90 8.96 -8.03
CA GLN A 3 -6.13 8.94 -6.77
C GLN A 3 -6.90 9.61 -5.62
N ALA A 4 -7.63 10.69 -5.89
CA ALA A 4 -8.47 11.37 -4.90
C ALA A 4 -9.64 10.50 -4.40
N GLU A 5 -10.28 9.75 -5.31
CA GLU A 5 -11.34 8.81 -4.92
C GLU A 5 -10.81 7.64 -4.11
N PHE A 6 -9.64 7.11 -4.48
CA PHE A 6 -8.96 6.06 -3.72
C PHE A 6 -8.59 6.55 -2.31
N ALA A 7 -7.97 7.74 -2.23
CA ALA A 7 -7.59 8.37 -0.97
C ALA A 7 -8.79 8.55 -0.03
N ARG A 8 -9.92 9.02 -0.57
CA ARG A 8 -11.17 9.15 0.19
C ARG A 8 -11.68 7.81 0.72
N ARG A 9 -11.61 6.73 -0.07
CA ARG A 9 -12.05 5.38 0.36
C ARG A 9 -11.12 4.73 1.38
N MET A 10 -9.84 5.09 1.34
CA MET A 10 -8.81 4.60 2.26
C MET A 10 -8.65 5.48 3.50
N ASP A 11 -9.44 6.55 3.63
CA ASP A 11 -9.31 7.56 4.68
C ASP A 11 -7.86 8.10 4.81
N CYS A 12 -7.25 8.42 3.67
CA CYS A 12 -5.88 8.94 3.60
C CYS A 12 -5.75 10.14 2.66
N THR A 13 -4.57 10.75 2.61
CA THR A 13 -4.33 11.92 1.76
C THR A 13 -3.96 11.51 0.33
N PRO A 14 -4.36 12.27 -0.70
CA PRO A 14 -3.88 12.06 -2.07
C PRO A 14 -2.36 12.11 -2.20
N GLN A 15 -1.68 12.91 -1.37
CA GLN A 15 -0.23 13.02 -1.32
C GLN A 15 0.41 11.70 -0.87
N TYR A 16 -0.15 11.04 0.15
CA TYR A 16 0.32 9.73 0.58
C TYR A 16 0.17 8.69 -0.53
N VAL A 17 -0.96 8.67 -1.24
CA VAL A 17 -1.17 7.81 -2.41
C VAL A 17 -0.12 8.08 -3.51
N SER A 18 0.16 9.35 -3.81
CA SER A 18 1.22 9.71 -4.75
C SER A 18 2.59 9.23 -4.27
N GLY A 19 2.87 9.32 -2.97
CA GLY A 19 4.11 8.83 -2.37
C GLY A 19 4.26 7.31 -2.52
N LEU A 20 3.18 6.54 -2.34
CA LEU A 20 3.17 5.09 -2.57
C LEU A 20 3.44 4.75 -4.03
N ILE A 21 2.82 5.47 -4.98
CA ILE A 21 3.03 5.25 -6.42
C ILE A 21 4.47 5.58 -6.83
N SER A 22 5.04 6.64 -6.26
CA SER A 22 6.42 7.05 -6.53
C SER A 22 7.47 6.21 -5.78
N GLY A 23 7.06 5.32 -4.87
CA GLY A 23 7.97 4.54 -4.03
C GLY A 23 8.67 5.33 -2.91
N ASN A 24 8.21 6.56 -2.64
CA ASN A 24 8.74 7.42 -1.58
C ASN A 24 8.13 7.11 -0.21
N GLU A 25 6.97 6.44 -0.19
CA GLU A 25 6.26 6.04 1.01
C GLU A 25 6.15 4.51 1.07
N THR A 26 5.99 4.01 2.29
CA THR A 26 5.68 2.60 2.54
C THR A 26 4.31 2.48 3.20
N MET A 27 3.67 1.33 3.01
CA MET A 27 2.36 1.05 3.62
C MET A 27 2.46 -0.12 4.59
N SER A 28 1.48 -0.23 5.51
CA SER A 28 1.32 -1.44 6.32
C SER A 28 0.66 -2.57 5.52
N LEU A 29 0.79 -3.81 6.01
CA LEU A 29 0.06 -4.95 5.43
C LEU A 29 -1.46 -4.75 5.51
N GLU A 30 -1.97 -4.19 6.61
CA GLU A 30 -3.39 -3.87 6.77
C GLU A 30 -3.88 -2.89 5.71
N PHE A 31 -3.10 -1.82 5.46
CA PHE A 31 -3.41 -0.87 4.40
C PHE A 31 -3.45 -1.56 3.03
N ALA A 32 -2.49 -2.45 2.74
CA ALA A 32 -2.46 -3.21 1.50
C ALA A 32 -3.66 -4.16 1.33
N ILE A 33 -4.13 -4.79 2.42
CA ILE A 33 -5.34 -5.65 2.40
C ILE A 33 -6.57 -4.83 2.01
N ASN A 34 -6.77 -3.68 2.67
CA ASN A 34 -7.90 -2.80 2.40
C ASN A 34 -7.84 -2.19 0.99
N ALA A 35 -6.64 -1.77 0.56
CA ALA A 35 -6.40 -1.27 -0.79
C ALA A 35 -6.72 -2.34 -1.85
N ALA A 36 -6.30 -3.59 -1.64
CA ALA A 36 -6.57 -4.69 -2.56
C ALA A 36 -8.06 -4.98 -2.71
N PHE A 37 -8.82 -4.92 -1.60
CA PHE A 37 -10.28 -5.03 -1.65
C PHE A 37 -10.93 -3.93 -2.49
N ILE A 38 -10.53 -2.67 -2.29
CA ILE A 38 -11.06 -1.51 -3.03
C ILE A 38 -10.69 -1.57 -4.52
N LEU A 39 -9.46 -1.99 -4.83
CA LEU A 39 -8.93 -2.07 -6.19
C LEU A 39 -9.29 -3.38 -6.92
N LYS A 40 -9.91 -4.33 -6.22
CA LYS A 40 -10.24 -5.67 -6.73
C LYS A 40 -9.01 -6.41 -7.30
N CYS A 41 -7.89 -6.32 -6.60
CA CYS A 41 -6.66 -7.04 -6.92
C CYS A 41 -6.22 -7.94 -5.75
N ARG A 42 -5.11 -8.66 -5.90
CA ARG A 42 -4.54 -9.45 -4.80
C ARG A 42 -3.66 -8.57 -3.93
N VAL A 43 -3.61 -8.85 -2.64
CA VAL A 43 -2.70 -8.15 -1.70
C VAL A 43 -1.25 -8.25 -2.15
N THR A 44 -0.86 -9.40 -2.72
CA THR A 44 0.48 -9.65 -3.27
C THR A 44 0.83 -8.81 -4.49
N ASP A 45 -0.15 -8.18 -5.14
CA ASP A 45 0.09 -7.22 -6.22
C ASP A 45 0.51 -5.84 -5.67
N LEU A 46 0.23 -5.57 -4.39
CA LEU A 46 0.54 -4.30 -3.72
C LEU A 46 1.65 -4.41 -2.67
N TYR A 47 1.83 -5.60 -2.08
CA TYR A 47 2.68 -5.79 -0.92
C TYR A 47 3.44 -7.11 -1.00
N ILE A 48 4.77 -7.03 -0.94
CA ILE A 48 5.66 -8.18 -0.91
C ILE A 48 6.33 -8.22 0.45
N LEU A 49 6.14 -9.31 1.19
CA LEU A 49 6.91 -9.59 2.40
C LEU A 49 8.33 -9.90 1.99
N ILE A 50 9.25 -8.97 2.23
CA ILE A 50 10.68 -9.20 2.06
C ILE A 50 11.19 -9.77 3.39
N PRO A 51 11.65 -11.04 3.43
CA PRO A 51 12.23 -11.59 4.65
C PRO A 51 13.49 -10.80 4.99
N SER A 52 13.49 -10.06 6.09
CA SER A 52 14.71 -9.41 6.57
C SER A 52 15.62 -10.49 7.16
N ARG A 53 16.69 -10.85 6.44
CA ARG A 53 17.77 -11.65 7.02
C ARG A 53 18.55 -10.77 8.00
N SER A 54 18.06 -10.68 9.23
CA SER A 54 18.88 -10.28 10.38
C SER A 54 18.87 -11.40 11.41
N ARG A 55 19.58 -12.49 11.10
CA ARG A 55 20.20 -13.30 12.14
C ARG A 55 21.62 -12.79 12.27
N LYS A 56 21.86 -11.84 13.17
CA LYS A 56 23.13 -11.81 13.89
C LYS A 56 23.05 -12.96 14.89
N GLY A 57 23.50 -14.13 14.47
CA GLY A 57 23.88 -15.21 15.36
C GLY A 57 25.27 -14.94 15.91
#